data_AF-A0A1A9AB85-F1
#
_entry.id   AF-A0A1A9AB85-F1
#
_cell.length_a   1.000
_cell.length_b   1.000
_cell.length_c   1.000
_cell.angle_alpha   90.00
_cell.angle_beta   90.00
_cell.angle_gamma   90.00
#
_symmetry.space_group_name_H-M   'P 1'
#
loop_
_entity.id
_entity.type
_entity.pdbx_description
1 polymer ?
#
loop_
_entity_poly.entity_id
_entity_poly.type
_entity_poly.pdbx_seq_one_letter_code
_entity_poly.pdbx_strand_id
1 'polypeptide(L)'
;MALDQEAKAKIRAEYATAEGDTGSPEVQVAVLTKRIAELTEHLKVHKHDHHSRRGLLLLVGRRRRLLNYVQKKDINRYRSLIERLGLRR
;
A
#
# COMPACT_ATOMS: atom_id res chain seq x y z
N MET A 1 14.57 -5.01 -0.69
CA MET A 1 14.03 -5.06 -2.06
C MET A 1 13.22 -3.81 -2.37
N ALA A 2 13.41 -3.28 -3.58
CA ALA A 2 12.62 -2.17 -4.12
C ALA A 2 11.58 -2.74 -5.08
N LEU A 3 10.37 -2.18 -5.05
CA LEU A 3 9.33 -2.49 -6.03
C LEU A 3 9.85 -2.15 -7.43
N ASP A 4 9.71 -3.11 -8.34
CA ASP A 4 10.06 -2.98 -9.74
C ASP A 4 9.30 -1.81 -10.41
N GLN A 5 9.94 -1.18 -11.40
CA GLN A 5 9.38 -0.03 -12.09
C GLN A 5 8.10 -0.39 -12.84
N GLU A 6 8.03 -1.58 -13.44
CA GLU A 6 6.84 -2.05 -14.14
C GLU A 6 5.68 -2.29 -13.18
N ALA A 7 5.95 -2.91 -12.03
CA ALA A 7 4.94 -3.12 -10.99
C ALA A 7 4.34 -1.79 -10.50
N LYS A 8 5.17 -0.76 -10.30
CA LYS A 8 4.70 0.59 -9.93
C LYS A 8 3.92 1.26 -11.06
N ALA A 9 4.30 1.05 -12.32
CA ALA A 9 3.56 1.59 -13.46
C ALA A 9 2.16 0.97 -13.56
N LYS A 10 2.06 -0.35 -13.41
CA LYS A 10 0.78 -1.08 -13.39
C LYS A 10 -0.14 -0.60 -12.26
N ILE A 11 0.40 -0.47 -11.04
CA ILE A 11 -0.37 0.05 -9.90
C ILE A 11 -0.85 1.49 -10.16
N ARG A 12 -0.02 2.33 -10.77
CA ARG A 12 -0.42 3.70 -11.13
C ARG A 12 -1.54 3.70 -12.15
N ALA A 13 -1.42 2.92 -13.23
CA ALA A 13 -2.47 2.83 -14.25
C ALA A 13 -3.81 2.34 -13.68
N GLU A 14 -3.77 1.44 -12.70
CA GLU A 14 -4.98 0.84 -12.13
C GLU A 14 -5.65 1.73 -11.05
N TYR A 15 -4.87 2.37 -10.19
CA TYR A 15 -5.38 3.08 -9.00
C TYR A 15 -5.31 4.61 -9.09
N ALA A 16 -4.80 5.17 -10.19
CA ALA A 16 -4.79 6.61 -10.42
C ALA A 16 -6.22 7.17 -10.49
N THR A 17 -6.40 8.35 -9.90
CA THR A 17 -7.68 9.07 -9.97
C THR A 17 -7.78 9.98 -11.19
N ALA A 18 -6.63 10.36 -11.76
CA ALA A 18 -6.50 11.17 -12.96
C ALA A 18 -5.25 10.75 -13.74
N GLU A 19 -5.18 11.09 -15.03
CA GLU A 19 -3.98 10.86 -15.83
C GLU A 19 -2.76 11.58 -15.22
N GLY A 20 -1.66 10.87 -15.05
CA GLY A 20 -0.44 11.39 -14.42
C GLY A 20 -0.44 11.42 -12.89
N ASP A 21 -1.50 10.93 -12.23
CA ASP A 21 -1.57 10.86 -10.78
C ASP A 21 -0.56 9.84 -10.20
N THR A 22 0.45 10.36 -9.51
CA THR A 22 1.49 9.56 -8.84
C THR A 22 1.41 9.65 -7.31
N GLY A 23 0.57 10.53 -6.79
CA GLY A 23 0.63 11.02 -5.42
C GLY A 23 -0.65 10.85 -4.63
N SER A 24 -1.76 10.47 -5.26
CA SER A 24 -3.02 10.28 -4.57
C SER A 24 -2.93 9.25 -3.44
N PRO A 25 -3.78 9.39 -2.41
CA PRO A 25 -3.88 8.39 -1.35
C PRO A 25 -4.13 6.98 -1.88
N GLU A 26 -4.93 6.83 -2.93
CA GLU A 26 -5.25 5.56 -3.59
C GLU A 26 -4.00 4.87 -4.14
N VAL A 27 -3.23 5.58 -4.98
CA VAL A 27 -1.98 5.07 -5.55
C VAL A 27 -0.97 4.75 -4.44
N GLN A 28 -0.80 5.65 -3.47
CA GLN A 28 0.12 5.42 -2.36
C GLN A 28 -0.25 4.19 -1.53
N VAL A 29 -1.54 4.00 -1.22
CA VAL A 29 -2.02 2.84 -0.45
C VAL A 29 -1.84 1.55 -1.24
N ALA A 30 -2.09 1.55 -2.55
CA ALA A 30 -1.89 0.39 -3.42
C ALA A 30 -0.40 -0.02 -3.48
N VAL A 31 0.50 0.95 -3.69
CA VAL A 31 1.96 0.72 -3.68
C VAL A 31 2.43 0.17 -2.33
N LEU A 32 1.98 0.76 -1.22
CA LEU A 32 2.31 0.27 0.12
C LEU A 32 1.78 -1.14 0.36
N THR A 33 0.59 -1.45 -0.13
CA THR A 33 -0.03 -2.77 0.02
C THR A 33 0.76 -3.84 -0.70
N LYS A 34 1.18 -3.60 -1.95
CA LYS A 34 2.04 -4.54 -2.68
C LYS A 34 3.38 -4.75 -1.97
N ARG A 35 4.01 -3.67 -1.51
CA ARG A 35 5.29 -3.75 -0.79
C ARG A 35 5.17 -4.51 0.54
N ILE A 36 4.08 -4.30 1.27
CA ILE A 36 3.79 -5.02 2.53
C ILE A 36 3.62 -6.52 2.25
N ALA A 37 2.91 -6.89 1.18
CA ALA A 37 2.74 -8.29 0.80
C ALA A 37 4.08 -8.97 0.48
N GLU A 38 4.92 -8.35 -0.36
CA GLU A 38 6.25 -8.86 -0.70
C GLU A 38 7.15 -9.00 0.54
N LEU A 39 7.17 -7.99 1.41
CA LEU A 39 7.99 -8.01 2.62
C LEU A 39 7.47 -9.04 3.64
N THR A 40 6.16 -9.32 3.63
CA THR A 40 5.57 -10.36 4.47
C THR A 40 6.03 -11.74 4.01
N GLU A 41 6.04 -12.01 2.70
CA GLU A 41 6.59 -13.27 2.16
C GLU A 41 8.10 -13.41 2.44
N HIS A 42 8.88 -12.34 2.25
CA HIS A 42 10.30 -12.33 2.63
C HIS A 42 10.53 -12.73 4.09
N LEU A 43 9.77 -12.12 5.02
CA LEU A 43 9.88 -12.41 6.44
C LEU A 43 9.31 -13.79 6.83
N LYS A 44 8.52 -14.45 5.97
CA LYS A 44 8.16 -15.85 6.20
C LYS A 44 9.36 -16.77 6.04
N VAL A 45 10.28 -16.48 5.13
CA VAL A 45 11.52 -17.24 4.94
C VAL A 45 12.59 -16.78 5.94
N HIS A 46 12.77 -15.47 6.10
CA HIS A 46 13.82 -14.88 6.94
C HIS A 46 13.31 -14.47 8.32
N LYS A 47 13.07 -15.45 9.20
CA LYS A 47 12.46 -15.25 10.52
C LYS A 47 13.24 -14.32 11.47
N HIS A 48 14.57 -14.28 11.35
CA HIS A 48 15.47 -13.49 12.19
C HIS A 48 15.80 -12.09 11.62
N ASP A 49 15.22 -11.72 10.47
CA ASP A 49 15.42 -10.37 9.91
C ASP A 49 14.54 -9.34 10.64
N HIS A 50 15.00 -8.92 11.82
CA HIS A 50 14.32 -7.93 12.66
C HIS A 50 14.38 -6.52 12.08
N HIS A 51 15.42 -6.20 11.32
CA HIS A 51 15.60 -4.89 10.69
C HIS A 51 14.53 -4.64 9.60
N SER A 52 14.30 -5.63 8.74
CA SER A 52 13.23 -5.56 7.73
C SER A 52 11.85 -5.59 8.38
N ARG A 53 11.67 -6.33 9.49
CA ARG A 53 10.40 -6.31 10.26
C ARG A 53 10.09 -4.92 10.82
N ARG A 54 11.09 -4.18 11.31
CA ARG A 54 10.89 -2.79 11.71
C ARG A 54 10.44 -1.93 10.53
N GLY A 55 11.07 -2.11 9.36
CA GLY A 55 10.64 -1.45 8.11
C GLY A 55 9.18 -1.78 7.74
N LEU A 56 8.77 -3.04 7.86
CA LEU A 56 7.39 -3.48 7.63
C LEU A 56 6.40 -2.70 8.50
N LEU A 57 6.66 -2.61 9.81
CA LEU A 57 5.78 -1.92 10.76
C LEU A 57 5.63 -0.43 10.43
N LEU A 58 6.70 0.23 9.97
CA LEU A 58 6.64 1.62 9.52
C LEU A 58 5.75 1.78 8.28
N LEU A 59 5.83 0.85 7.31
CA LEU A 59 4.98 0.86 6.12
C LEU A 59 3.51 0.61 6.46
N VAL A 60 3.22 -0.35 7.34
CA VAL A 60 1.86 -0.64 7.84
C VAL A 60 1.28 0.59 8.54
N GLY A 61 2.06 1.25 9.40
CA GLY A 61 1.65 2.48 10.08
C GLY A 61 1.36 3.62 9.11
N ARG A 62 2.21 3.81 8.08
CA ARG A 62 1.96 4.81 7.03
C ARG A 62 0.68 4.52 6.25
N ARG A 63 0.45 3.27 5.84
CA ARG A 63 -0.77 2.87 5.13
C ARG A 63 -2.02 3.12 5.98
N ARG A 64 -1.98 2.78 7.27
CA ARG A 64 -3.09 3.05 8.20
C ARG A 64 -3.41 4.53 8.30
N ARG A 65 -2.40 5.41 8.39
CA ARG A 65 -2.62 6.87 8.41
C ARG A 65 -3.28 7.39 7.13
N LEU A 66 -2.85 6.91 5.97
CA LEU A 66 -3.45 7.28 4.68
C LEU A 66 -4.90 6.82 4.57
N LEU A 67 -5.18 5.56 4.94
CA LEU A 67 -6.55 5.03 4.96
C LEU A 67 -7.45 5.82 5.91
N ASN A 68 -6.95 6.18 7.10
CA ASN A 68 -7.69 7.02 8.04
C ASN A 68 -7.95 8.42 7.46
N TYR A 69 -7.01 8.98 6.71
CA TYR A 69 -7.20 10.28 6.04
C TYR A 69 -8.30 10.19 4.97
N VAL A 70 -8.25 9.18 4.09
CA VAL A 70 -9.27 8.96 3.06
C VAL A 70 -10.64 8.76 3.72
N GLN A 71 -10.72 7.91 4.74
CA GLN A 71 -11.96 7.68 5.48
C GLN A 71 -12.57 8.96 6.06
N LYS A 72 -11.75 9.86 6.62
CA LYS A 72 -12.22 11.12 7.19
C LYS A 72 -12.70 12.11 6.13
N LYS A 73 -12.15 12.03 4.91
CA LYS A 73 -12.48 12.93 3.79
C LYS A 73 -13.66 12.43 2.98
N ASP A 74 -13.69 11.14 2.68
CA ASP A 74 -14.71 10.50 1.86
C ASP A 74 -14.81 9.02 2.21
N ILE A 75 -15.94 8.66 2.82
CA ILE A 75 -16.21 7.29 3.25
C ILE A 75 -16.44 6.32 2.09
N ASN A 76 -16.96 6.80 0.95
CA ASN A 76 -17.25 5.97 -0.22
C ASN A 76 -15.94 5.65 -0.96
N ARG A 77 -15.04 6.62 -1.11
CA ARG A 77 -13.67 6.38 -1.60
C ARG A 77 -12.91 5.40 -0.71
N TYR A 78 -13.04 5.53 0.60
CA TYR A 78 -12.42 4.58 1.53
C TYR A 78 -12.96 3.16 1.33
N ARG A 79 -14.28 2.98 1.29
CA ARG A 79 -14.93 1.67 1.13
C ARG A 79 -14.54 0.99 -0.18
N SER A 80 -14.61 1.72 -1.30
CA SER A 80 -14.19 1.19 -2.61
C SER A 80 -12.71 0.83 -2.63
N LEU A 81 -11.84 1.65 -2.03
CA LEU A 81 -10.40 1.38 -1.98
C LEU A 81 -10.06 0.12 -1.17
N ILE A 82 -10.67 -0.07 0.01
CA ILE A 82 -10.40 -1.26 0.83
C ILE A 82 -10.94 -2.53 0.19
N GLU A 83 -12.10 -2.46 -0.46
CA GLU A 83 -12.71 -3.59 -1.17
C GLU A 83 -11.83 -4.02 -2.35
N ARG A 84 -11.44 -3.05 -3.17
CA ARG A 84 -10.59 -3.27 -4.35
C ARG A 84 -9.21 -3.85 -3.99
N LEU A 85 -8.65 -3.44 -2.85
CA LEU A 85 -7.36 -3.94 -2.35
C LEU A 85 -7.48 -5.16 -1.42
N GLY A 86 -8.68 -5.65 -1.13
CA GLY A 86 -8.92 -6.77 -0.22
C GLY A 86 -8.43 -6.53 1.22
N LEU A 87 -8.43 -5.28 1.69
CA LEU A 87 -7.92 -4.91 3.01
C LEU A 87 -9.01 -5.09 4.07
N ARG A 88 -8.74 -5.93 5.08
CA ARG A 88 -9.58 -6.04 6.29
C ARG A 88 -9.23 -4.96 7.32
N ARG A 89 -10.25 -4.56 8.07
CA ARG A 89 -10.20 -3.55 9.13
C ARG A 89 -9.76 -4.15 10.45
#